data_AF-A0A9R1I021-F1
#
_entry.id   AF-A0A9R1I021-F1
#
_cell.length_a   1.000
_cell.length_b   1.000
_cell.length_c   1.000
_cell.angle_alpha   90.00
_cell.angle_beta   90.00
_cell.angle_gamma   90.00
#
_symmetry.space_group_name_H-M   'P 1'
#
loop_
_entity.id
_entity.type
_entity.pdbx_description
1 polymer ?
#
loop_
_entity_poly.entity_id
_entity_poly.type
_entity_poly.pdbx_seq_one_letter_code
_entity_poly.pdbx_strand_id
1 'polypeptide(L)'
;MDQHEESAMAQHRLVAADRYALERLKLICEEELCNCIDTSSVATILALAEQHHCHELKAACLVFLSSPNNLDAAIESEGFEFLTKSCPGVIKDLLKSQVAPSILGKRKSGA
;
A
#
# COMPACT_ATOMS: atom_id res chain seq x y z
N MET A 1 -2.97 -20.70 -8.92
CA MET A 1 -1.95 -19.87 -8.26
C MET A 1 -2.63 -19.29 -7.05
N ASP A 2 -1.99 -19.37 -5.90
CA ASP A 2 -2.60 -18.89 -4.67
C ASP A 2 -2.49 -17.35 -4.63
N GLN A 3 -3.50 -16.66 -4.08
CA GLN A 3 -3.55 -15.19 -4.07
C GLN A 3 -2.34 -14.54 -3.37
N HIS A 4 -1.71 -15.27 -2.43
CA HIS A 4 -0.49 -14.85 -1.76
C HIS A 4 0.74 -14.89 -2.70
N GLU A 5 0.83 -15.88 -3.59
CA GLU A 5 1.90 -15.98 -4.59
C GLU A 5 1.75 -14.89 -5.67
N GLU A 6 0.51 -14.57 -6.05
CA GLU A 6 0.21 -13.49 -6.98
C GLU A 6 0.67 -12.13 -6.44
N SER A 7 0.38 -11.85 -5.16
CA SER A 7 0.84 -10.65 -4.47
C SER A 7 2.37 -10.57 -4.40
N ALA A 8 3.05 -11.65 -3.99
CA ALA A 8 4.51 -11.69 -3.92
C ALA A 8 5.16 -11.43 -5.29
N MET A 9 4.61 -12.02 -6.36
CA MET A 9 5.11 -11.77 -7.71
C MET A 9 4.83 -10.33 -8.18
N ALA A 10 3.67 -9.77 -7.86
CA ALA A 10 3.36 -8.37 -8.18
C ALA A 10 4.31 -7.40 -7.47
N GLN A 11 4.70 -7.67 -6.22
CA GLN A 11 5.70 -6.90 -5.49
C GLN A 11 7.06 -6.94 -6.20
N HIS A 12 7.57 -8.14 -6.55
CA HIS A 12 8.84 -8.27 -7.26
C HIS A 12 8.82 -7.59 -8.63
N ARG A 13 7.70 -7.68 -9.36
CA ARG A 13 7.52 -6.97 -10.64
C ARG A 13 7.51 -5.46 -10.45
N LEU A 14 6.85 -4.92 -9.42
CA LEU A 14 6.82 -3.49 -9.13
C LEU A 14 8.25 -2.95 -8.91
N VAL A 15 9.04 -3.64 -8.08
CA VAL A 15 10.44 -3.26 -7.81
C VAL A 15 11.26 -3.25 -9.11
N ALA A 16 11.09 -4.26 -9.97
CA ALA A 16 11.77 -4.31 -11.26
C ALA A 16 11.29 -3.21 -12.21
N ALA A 17 9.98 -2.98 -12.29
CA ALA A 17 9.37 -1.97 -13.15
C ALA A 17 9.88 -0.57 -12.80
N ASP A 18 9.94 -0.23 -11.51
CA ASP A 18 10.51 1.03 -11.04
C ASP A 18 12.00 1.15 -11.38
N ARG A 19 12.79 0.10 -11.09
CA ARG A 19 14.23 0.05 -11.39
C ARG A 19 14.55 0.25 -12.88
N TYR A 20 13.70 -0.27 -13.77
CA TYR A 20 13.89 -0.19 -15.22
C TYR A 20 13.03 0.92 -15.88
N ALA A 21 12.41 1.81 -15.08
CA ALA A 21 11.56 2.91 -15.57
C ALA A 21 10.43 2.47 -16.52
N LEU A 22 9.86 1.29 -16.25
CA LEU A 22 8.74 0.73 -17.00
C LEU A 22 7.41 1.24 -16.43
N GLU A 23 7.15 2.54 -16.62
CA GLU A 23 6.06 3.26 -15.93
C GLU A 23 4.68 2.58 -16.09
N ARG A 24 4.34 2.14 -17.30
CA ARG A 24 3.07 1.44 -17.54
C ARG A 24 2.96 0.13 -16.77
N LEU A 25 4.05 -0.63 -16.64
CA LEU A 25 4.06 -1.88 -15.89
C LEU A 25 3.97 -1.61 -14.39
N LYS A 26 4.62 -0.55 -13.91
CA LYS A 26 4.54 -0.10 -12.52
C LYS A 26 3.10 0.21 -12.12
N LEU A 27 2.36 0.97 -12.93
CA LEU A 27 0.93 1.25 -12.71
C LEU A 27 0.06 -0.01 -12.65
N ILE A 28 0.31 -0.98 -13.54
CA ILE A 28 -0.41 -2.27 -13.51
C ILE A 28 -0.14 -3.01 -12.19
N CYS A 29 1.12 -3.03 -11.73
CA CYS A 29 1.46 -3.67 -10.45
C CYS A 29 0.84 -2.93 -9.26
N GLU A 30 0.74 -1.60 -9.30
CA GLU A 30 0.03 -0.82 -8.27
C GLU A 30 -1.45 -1.21 -8.19
N GLU A 31 -2.14 -1.33 -9.33
CA GLU A 31 -3.54 -1.74 -9.37
C GLU A 31 -3.74 -3.17 -8.83
N GLU A 32 -2.88 -4.10 -9.22
CA GLU A 32 -2.89 -5.47 -8.73
C GLU A 32 -2.70 -5.52 -7.20
N LEU A 33 -1.68 -4.81 -6.68
CA LEU A 33 -1.38 -4.79 -5.25
C LEU A 33 -2.46 -4.10 -4.42
N CYS A 34 -3.18 -3.12 -4.98
CA CYS A 34 -4.33 -2.51 -4.31
C CYS A 34 -5.42 -3.53 -3.96
N ASN A 35 -5.58 -4.58 -4.78
CA ASN A 35 -6.56 -5.64 -4.53
C ASN A 35 -6.06 -6.70 -3.53
N CYS A 36 -4.78 -6.63 -3.14
CA CYS A 36 -4.15 -7.53 -2.17
C CYS A 36 -3.98 -6.90 -0.78
N ILE A 37 -4.50 -5.70 -0.54
CA ILE A 37 -4.37 -5.01 0.75
C ILE A 37 -5.28 -5.67 1.79
N ASP A 38 -4.66 -6.22 2.82
CA ASP A 38 -5.30 -6.75 4.02
C ASP A 38 -4.43 -6.47 5.27
N THR A 39 -4.87 -6.90 6.45
CA THR A 39 -4.15 -6.64 7.71
C THR A 39 -2.76 -7.30 7.77
N SER A 40 -2.55 -8.38 7.02
CA SER A 40 -1.26 -9.09 6.97
C SER A 40 -0.29 -8.50 5.94
N SER A 41 -0.82 -7.89 4.87
CA SER A 41 -0.04 -7.41 3.73
C SER A 41 0.19 -5.90 3.72
N VAL A 42 -0.68 -5.11 4.38
CA VAL A 42 -0.69 -3.64 4.28
C VAL A 42 0.65 -3.01 4.66
N ALA A 43 1.34 -3.53 5.67
CA ALA A 43 2.62 -2.99 6.11
C ALA A 43 3.71 -3.15 5.03
N THR A 44 3.80 -4.34 4.42
CA THR A 44 4.75 -4.62 3.34
C THR A 44 4.42 -3.82 2.08
N ILE A 45 3.15 -3.78 1.69
CA ILE A 45 2.70 -3.04 0.50
C ILE A 45 2.93 -1.53 0.68
N LEU A 46 2.62 -0.97 1.85
CA LEU A 46 2.87 0.44 2.16
C LEU A 46 4.36 0.79 2.14
N ALA A 47 5.22 -0.08 2.66
CA ALA A 47 6.67 0.11 2.61
C ALA A 47 7.18 0.15 1.16
N LEU A 48 6.70 -0.74 0.30
CA LEU A 48 7.03 -0.75 -1.12
C LEU A 48 6.55 0.52 -1.82
N ALA A 49 5.31 0.92 -1.53
CA ALA A 49 4.73 2.11 -2.15
C ALA A 49 5.50 3.39 -1.80
N GLU A 50 5.96 3.51 -0.55
CA GLU A 50 6.82 4.62 -0.12
C GLU A 50 8.17 4.61 -0.84
N GLN A 51 8.85 3.46 -0.85
CA GLN A 51 10.20 3.31 -1.41
C GLN A 51 10.25 3.55 -2.92
N HIS A 52 9.20 3.14 -3.62
CA HIS A 52 9.11 3.24 -5.08
C HIS A 52 8.20 4.38 -5.54
N HIS A 53 7.84 5.32 -4.65
CA HIS A 53 7.04 6.50 -4.99
C HIS A 53 5.72 6.18 -5.71
N CYS A 54 5.07 5.08 -5.32
CA CYS A 54 3.79 4.63 -5.84
C CYS A 54 2.65 5.34 -5.09
N HIS A 55 2.32 6.55 -5.52
CA HIS A 55 1.44 7.44 -4.76
C HIS A 55 0.01 6.91 -4.60
N GLU A 56 -0.55 6.27 -5.63
CA GLU A 56 -1.91 5.73 -5.59
C GLU A 56 -1.99 4.51 -4.68
N LEU A 57 -1.03 3.59 -4.79
CA LEU A 57 -0.91 2.43 -3.90
C LEU A 57 -0.73 2.86 -2.43
N LYS A 58 0.13 3.86 -2.18
CA LYS A 58 0.31 4.42 -0.84
C LYS A 58 -1.00 4.98 -0.28
N ALA A 59 -1.75 5.75 -1.09
CA ALA A 59 -3.03 6.30 -0.68
C ALA A 59 -4.04 5.21 -0.35
N ALA A 60 -4.12 4.14 -1.15
CA ALA A 60 -4.99 2.99 -0.88
C ALA A 60 -4.66 2.32 0.47
N CYS A 61 -3.38 2.10 0.78
CA CYS A 61 -2.95 1.58 2.08
C CYS A 61 -3.36 2.50 3.24
N LEU A 62 -3.18 3.81 3.11
CA LEU A 62 -3.58 4.77 4.15
C LEU A 62 -5.09 4.81 4.35
N VAL A 63 -5.87 4.69 3.27
CA VAL A 63 -7.34 4.56 3.36
C VAL A 63 -7.71 3.28 4.09
N PHE A 64 -7.07 2.14 3.80
CA PHE A 64 -7.33 0.89 4.52
C PHE A 64 -7.05 1.03 6.03
N LEU A 65 -5.95 1.70 6.38
CA LEU A 65 -5.54 1.98 7.76
C LEU A 65 -6.34 3.12 8.43
N SER A 66 -7.23 3.81 7.71
CA SER A 66 -8.11 4.82 8.32
C SER A 66 -9.19 4.20 9.23
N SER A 67 -9.44 2.89 9.10
CA SER A 67 -10.28 2.14 10.02
C SER A 67 -9.49 1.80 11.30
N PRO A 68 -9.99 2.17 12.50
CA PRO A 68 -9.31 1.86 13.77
C PRO A 68 -8.99 0.38 13.94
N ASN A 69 -9.94 -0.51 13.60
CA ASN A 69 -9.73 -1.96 13.74
C ASN A 69 -8.60 -2.48 12.83
N ASN A 70 -8.52 -1.94 11.60
CA ASN A 70 -7.46 -2.33 10.67
C ASN A 70 -6.11 -1.78 11.12
N LEU A 71 -6.10 -0.56 11.65
CA LEU A 71 -4.91 0.08 12.19
C LEU A 71 -4.39 -0.69 13.40
N ASP A 72 -5.25 -1.04 14.36
CA ASP A 72 -4.87 -1.79 15.55
C ASP A 72 -4.27 -3.15 15.16
N ALA A 73 -4.95 -3.89 14.28
CA ALA A 73 -4.44 -5.17 13.77
C ALA A 73 -3.11 -5.03 13.02
N ALA A 74 -2.93 -3.95 12.26
CA ALA A 74 -1.66 -3.68 11.58
C ALA A 74 -0.55 -3.36 12.58
N ILE A 75 -0.80 -2.52 13.59
CA ILE A 75 0.18 -2.15 14.63
C ILE A 75 0.68 -3.38 15.40
N GLU A 76 -0.21 -4.35 15.64
CA GLU A 76 0.15 -5.61 16.31
C GLU A 76 1.00 -6.56 15.44
N SER A 77 1.09 -6.31 14.13
CA SER A 77 1.88 -7.14 13.20
C SER A 77 3.37 -6.81 13.24
N GLU A 78 4.21 -7.85 13.10
CA GLU A 78 5.68 -7.68 12.95
C GLU A 78 6.03 -6.80 11.73
N GLY A 79 5.20 -6.87 10.67
CA GLY A 79 5.39 -6.08 9.46
C GLY A 79 5.32 -4.56 9.72
N PHE A 80 4.50 -4.12 10.66
CA PHE A 80 4.35 -2.70 10.98
C PHE A 80 5.54 -2.16 11.76
N GLU A 81 6.14 -2.97 12.66
CA GLU A 81 7.39 -2.60 13.30
C GLU A 81 8.50 -2.37 12.25
N PHE A 82 8.62 -3.27 11.27
CA PHE A 82 9.56 -3.11 10.17
C PHE A 82 9.26 -1.85 9.32
N LEU A 83 7.99 -1.60 9.00
CA LEU A 83 7.56 -0.40 8.26
C LEU A 83 8.03 0.89 8.96
N THR A 84 7.86 0.99 10.28
CA THR A 84 8.24 2.20 11.04
C THR A 84 9.74 2.46 11.02
N LYS A 85 10.56 1.40 10.98
CA LYS A 85 12.03 1.48 10.93
C LYS A 85 12.53 1.82 9.52
N SER A 86 11.96 1.16 8.51
CA SER A 86 12.39 1.30 7.12
C SER A 86 11.90 2.58 6.46
N CYS A 87 10.72 3.06 6.85
CA CYS A 87 10.04 4.18 6.21
C CYS A 87 9.40 5.12 7.25
N PRO A 88 10.17 5.79 8.14
CA PRO A 88 9.60 6.57 9.24
C PRO A 88 8.67 7.72 8.79
N GLY A 89 8.83 8.21 7.55
CA GLY A 89 7.95 9.23 6.96
C GLY A 89 6.49 8.82 6.87
N VAL A 90 6.20 7.52 6.70
CA VAL A 90 4.82 7.02 6.57
C VAL A 90 3.98 7.25 7.82
N ILE A 91 4.60 7.31 9.01
CA ILE A 91 3.89 7.57 10.27
C ILE A 91 3.31 8.98 10.28
N LYS A 92 4.04 9.95 9.74
CA LYS A 92 3.55 11.32 9.62
C LYS A 92 2.33 11.39 8.69
N ASP A 93 2.33 10.62 7.61
CA ASP A 93 1.23 10.61 6.65
C ASP A 93 0.02 9.84 7.17
N LEU A 94 0.25 8.76 7.91
CA LEU A 94 -0.79 8.04 8.63
C LEU A 94 -1.49 8.95 9.65
N LEU A 95 -0.73 9.68 10.47
CA LEU A 95 -1.28 10.63 11.44
C LEU A 95 -2.12 11.73 10.76
N LYS A 96 -1.66 12.27 9.61
CA LYS A 96 -2.48 13.22 8.83
C LYS A 96 -3.76 12.59 8.31
N SER A 97 -3.70 11.34 7.84
CA SER A 97 -4.84 10.62 7.28
C SER A 97 -5.93 10.35 8.33
N GLN A 98 -5.56 10.17 9.60
CA GLN A 98 -6.54 9.99 10.69
C GLN A 98 -7.30 11.28 11.04
N VAL A 99 -6.74 12.45 10.69
CA VAL A 99 -7.30 13.76 11.05
C VAL A 99 -8.10 14.38 9.89
N ALA A 100 -7.99 13.84 8.68
CA ALA A 100 -8.75 14.28 7.53
C ALA A 100 -10.08 13.51 7.42
N PRO A 101 -11.25 14.15 7.63
CA PRO A 101 -12.52 13.49 7.34
C PRO A 101 -12.63 13.25 5.83
N SER A 102 -12.52 11.97 5.43
CA SER A 102 -13.07 11.33 4.23
C SER A 102 -13.26 12.22 2.98
N ILE A 103 -12.17 12.52 2.27
CA ILE A 103 -12.23 12.96 0.86
C ILE A 103 -11.20 12.16 0.06
N LEU A 104 -11.45 10.87 -0.17
CA LEU A 104 -10.87 10.22 -1.35
C LEU A 104 -12.01 9.61 -2.15
N GLY A 105 -12.23 10.23 -3.31
CA GLY A 105 -13.44 10.15 -4.09
C GLY A 105 -13.72 8.76 -4.63
N LYS A 106 -15.02 8.44 -4.59
CA LYS A 106 -15.77 7.61 -5.53
C LYS A 106 -14.98 7.28 -6.81
N ARG A 107 -14.51 6.04 -6.96
CA ARG A 107 -14.28 5.48 -8.29
C ARG A 107 -15.63 5.45 -9.00
N LYS A 108 -15.85 6.38 -9.92
CA LYS A 108 -16.93 6.27 -10.92
C LYS A 108 -16.62 5.02 -11.75
N SER A 109 -17.41 3.96 -11.57
CA SER A 109 -17.50 2.91 -12.56
C SER A 109 -18.11 3.53 -13.82
N GLY A 110 -17.30 3.63 -14.87
CA GLY A 110 -17.76 3.86 -16.23
C GLY A 110 -17.60 2.57 -17.01
N ALA A 111 -18.70 1.83 -17.16
CA ALA A 111 -19.04 0.95 -18.29
C ALA A 111 -20.51 0.53 -18.10
#